data_AF-A0AA50R4U1-F1
#
_entry.id   AF-A0AA50R4U1-F1
#
_cell.length_a   1.000
_cell.length_b   1.000
_cell.length_c   1.000
_cell.angle_alpha   90.00
_cell.angle_beta   90.00
_cell.angle_gamma   90.00
#
_symmetry.space_group_name_H-M   'P 1'
#
loop_
_entity.id
_entity.type
_entity.pdbx_description
1 polymer ?
#
loop_
_entity_poly.entity_id
_entity_poly.type
_entity_poly.pdbx_seq_one_letter_code
_entity_poly.pdbx_strand_id
1 'polypeptide(L)' 'LNCKLDLKKIALHARNAEYNPKRFAAVIMRIREPRTTALIFSSGKMVCTGAKSEEDSRLAARKYARIIQKLGFT' A
#
# COMPACT_ATOMS: atom_id res chain seq x y z
N LEU A 1 -2.89 -9.51 0.05
CA LEU A 1 -1.91 -9.68 1.13
C LEU A 1 -2.31 -10.82 2.06
N ASN A 2 -3.61 -11.12 2.22
CA ASN A 2 -4.13 -12.30 2.92
C ASN A 2 -3.62 -12.49 4.37
N CYS A 3 -3.18 -11.40 4.99
CA CYS A 3 -2.72 -11.36 6.38
C CYS A 3 -3.15 -10.05 7.03
N LYS A 4 -3.16 -10.03 8.37
CA LYS A 4 -3.41 -8.82 9.15
C LYS A 4 -2.18 -7.92 9.10
N LEU A 5 -2.41 -6.62 8.97
CA LEU A 5 -1.34 -5.62 8.85
C LEU A 5 -1.37 -4.66 10.02
N ASP A 6 -0.19 -4.43 10.61
CA ASP A 6 0.03 -3.31 11.52
C ASP A 6 0.33 -2.05 10.71
N LEU A 7 -0.69 -1.21 10.56
CA LEU A 7 -0.64 0.03 9.79
C LEU A 7 0.34 1.06 10.37
N LYS A 8 0.53 1.09 11.70
CA LYS A 8 1.49 2.00 12.34
C LYS A 8 2.92 1.56 12.00
N LYS A 9 3.20 0.26 12.08
CA LYS A 9 4.50 -0.29 11.69
C LYS A 9 4.81 0.00 10.23
N ILE A 10 3.83 -0.17 9.32
CA ILE A 10 4.01 0.14 7.90
C ILE A 10 4.36 1.63 7.70
N ALA A 11 3.59 2.55 8.30
CA ALA A 11 3.81 3.98 8.15
C ALA A 11 5.16 4.45 8.72
N LEU A 12 5.63 3.83 9.81
CA LEU A 12 6.91 4.17 10.43
C LEU A 12 8.11 3.77 9.56
N HIS A 13 8.01 2.66 8.83
CA HIS A 13 9.14 2.10 8.07
C HIS A 13 9.12 2.45 6.57
N ALA A 14 7.95 2.78 6.01
CA ALA A 14 7.81 3.16 4.61
C ALA A 14 7.76 4.69 4.45
N ARG A 15 8.85 5.29 3.95
CA ARG A 15 8.95 6.75 3.73
C ARG A 15 7.89 7.32 2.77
N ASN A 16 7.33 6.48 1.92
CA ASN A 16 6.30 6.82 0.94
C ASN A 16 4.88 6.49 1.43
N ALA A 17 4.70 6.30 2.73
CA ALA A 17 3.43 6.00 3.37
C ALA A 17 3.01 7.10 4.36
N GLU A 18 1.72 7.42 4.34
CA GLU A 18 1.08 8.34 5.26
C GLU A 18 -0.03 7.59 6.01
N TYR A 19 -0.13 7.80 7.33
CA TYR A 19 -1.18 7.20 8.14
C TYR A 19 -1.61 8.14 9.26
N ASN A 20 -2.90 8.50 9.24
CA ASN A 20 -3.55 9.21 10.33
C ASN A 20 -4.87 8.49 10.68
N PRO A 21 -4.89 7.62 11.71
CA PRO A 21 -6.06 6.83 12.06
C PRO A 21 -7.27 7.65 12.47
N LYS A 22 -7.08 8.89 12.94
CA LYS A 22 -8.19 9.80 13.28
C LYS A 22 -8.89 10.35 12.05
N ARG A 23 -8.19 10.40 10.91
CA ARG A 23 -8.70 10.92 9.64
C ARG A 23 -9.17 9.82 8.70
N PHE A 24 -8.43 8.71 8.63
CA PHE A 24 -8.72 7.64 7.69
C PHE A 24 -8.18 6.28 8.16
N ALA A 25 -8.92 5.22 7.90
CA ALA A 25 -8.63 3.87 8.41
C ALA A 25 -7.54 3.10 7.65
N ALA A 26 -6.99 3.67 6.57
CA ALA A 26 -5.99 3.02 5.72
C ALA A 26 -4.68 3.81 5.67
N VAL A 27 -3.59 3.08 5.43
CA VAL A 27 -2.32 3.68 5.01
C VAL A 27 -2.44 4.12 3.57
N ILE A 28 -2.04 5.36 3.28
CA ILE A 28 -1.95 5.90 1.93
C ILE A 28 -0.49 5.76 1.51
N MET A 29 -0.20 4.95 0.50
CA MET A 29 1.15 4.74 -0.02
C MET A 29 1.24 5.16 -1.48
N ARG A 30 2.33 5.81 -1.89
CA ARG A 30 2.51 6.29 -3.27
C ARG A 30 3.80 5.77 -3.89
N ILE A 31 3.77 5.44 -5.17
CA ILE A 31 4.98 5.15 -5.97
C ILE A 31 4.97 5.99 -7.25
N ARG A 32 6.15 6.27 -7.80
CA ARG A 32 6.31 7.14 -8.97
C ARG A 32 6.08 6.41 -10.29
N GLU A 33 6.36 5.10 -10.34
CA GLU A 33 6.33 4.33 -11.58
C GLU A 33 5.78 2.91 -11.35
N PRO A 34 4.58 2.58 -11.87
CA PRO A 34 3.59 3.51 -12.43
C PRO A 34 3.11 4.52 -11.38
N ARG A 35 2.83 5.77 -11.77
CA ARG A 35 2.38 6.84 -10.86
C ARG A 35 1.02 6.48 -10.29
N THR A 36 1.00 5.92 -9.09
CA THR A 36 -0.20 5.33 -8.48
C THR A 36 -0.27 5.63 -6.99
N THR A 37 -1.43 5.38 -6.40
CA THR A 37 -1.65 5.43 -4.95
C THR A 37 -2.33 4.15 -4.50
N ALA A 38 -1.83 3.57 -3.41
CA ALA A 38 -2.47 2.44 -2.74
C ALA A 38 -3.10 2.88 -1.41
N LEU A 39 -4.31 2.40 -1.16
CA LEU A 39 -4.96 2.43 0.14
C LEU A 39 -4.86 1.03 0.75
N ILE A 40 -4.16 0.89 1.86
CA ILE A 40 -3.84 -0.40 2.48
C ILE A 40 -4.56 -0.48 3.84
N PHE A 41 -5.42 -1.48 4.00
CA PHE A 41 -6.24 -1.66 5.20
C PHE A 41 -5.64 -2.72 6.12
N SER A 42 -5.95 -2.64 7.43
CA SER A 42 -5.48 -3.60 8.44
C SER A 42 -5.93 -5.04 8.17
N SER A 43 -6.97 -5.23 7.34
CA SER A 43 -7.45 -6.52 6.85
C SER A 43 -6.57 -7.18 5.79
N GLY A 44 -5.56 -6.49 5.28
CA GLY A 44 -4.74 -6.96 4.14
C GLY A 44 -5.40 -6.73 2.77
N LYS A 45 -6.58 -6.11 2.73
CA LYS A 45 -7.18 -5.58 1.50
C LYS A 45 -6.41 -4.34 1.06
N MET A 46 -6.30 -4.16 -0.25
CA MET A 46 -5.62 -3.04 -0.87
C MET A 46 -6.42 -2.54 -2.07
N VAL A 47 -6.53 -1.22 -2.20
CA VAL A 47 -7.09 -0.56 -3.38
C VAL A 47 -5.95 0.20 -4.07
N CYS A 48 -5.74 -0.02 -5.36
CA CYS A 48 -4.73 0.68 -6.15
C CYS A 48 -5.43 1.57 -7.19
N THR A 49 -5.07 2.86 -7.24
CA THR A 49 -5.66 3.84 -8.16
C THR A 49 -4.59 4.68 -8.87
N GLY A 50 -4.98 5.31 -9.99
CA GLY A 50 -4.13 6.23 -10.76
C GLY A 50 -3.36 5.60 -11.93
N ALA A 51 -3.45 4.28 -12.12
CA ALA A 51 -2.88 3.62 -13.28
C ALA A 51 -3.66 3.97 -14.56
N LYS A 52 -2.97 4.00 -15.71
CA LYS A 52 -3.57 4.32 -17.03
C LYS A 52 -3.93 3.08 -17.85
N SER A 53 -3.48 1.91 -17.43
CA SER A 53 -3.77 0.62 -18.04
C SER A 53 -3.96 -0.45 -16.97
N GLU A 54 -4.60 -1.55 -17.32
CA GLU A 54 -4.74 -2.71 -16.43
C GLU A 54 -3.39 -3.34 -16.09
N GLU A 55 -2.46 -3.34 -17.05
CA GLU A 55 -1.10 -3.84 -16.86
C GLU A 55 -0.34 -3.01 -15.82
N ASP A 56 -0.38 -1.68 -15.94
CA ASP A 56 0.21 -0.77 -14.96
C ASP A 56 -0.43 -0.94 -13.58
N SER A 57 -1.75 -1.13 -13.53
CA SER A 57 -2.47 -1.38 -12.28
C SER A 57 -1.98 -2.65 -11.60
N ARG A 58 -1.82 -3.73 -12.37
CA ARG A 58 -1.31 -5.02 -11.89
C ARG A 58 0.15 -4.92 -11.45
N LEU A 59 0.98 -4.21 -12.20
CA LEU A 59 2.39 -3.97 -11.86
C LEU A 59 2.51 -3.16 -10.56
N ALA A 60 1.75 -2.08 -10.43
CA ALA A 60 1.74 -1.24 -9.24
C ALA A 60 1.28 -2.03 -8.01
N ALA A 61 0.17 -2.78 -8.12
CA ALA A 61 -0.32 -3.63 -7.03
C ALA A 61 0.74 -4.64 -6.56
N ARG A 62 1.49 -5.25 -7.48
CA ARG A 62 2.61 -6.14 -7.14
C ARG A 62 3.76 -5.40 -6.46
N LYS A 63 4.11 -4.19 -6.90
CA LYS A 63 5.14 -3.35 -6.26
C LYS A 63 4.75 -3.01 -4.82
N TYR A 64 3.50 -2.59 -4.58
CA TYR A 64 3.00 -2.34 -3.22
C TYR A 64 3.05 -3.59 -2.35
N ALA A 65 2.58 -4.73 -2.87
CA ALA A 65 2.64 -5.99 -2.13
C ALA A 65 4.07 -6.37 -1.75
N ARG A 66 5.03 -6.15 -2.65
CA ARG A 66 6.45 -6.42 -2.39
C ARG A 66 7.04 -5.50 -1.31
N ILE A 67 6.63 -4.23 -1.27
CA ILE A 67 7.04 -3.31 -0.20
C ILE A 67 6.56 -3.84 1.15
N ILE A 68 5.29 -4.24 1.24
CA ILE A 68 4.71 -4.78 2.48
C ILE A 68 5.41 -6.07 2.92
N GLN A 69 5.72 -6.97 1.98
CA GLN A 69 6.50 -8.18 2.27
C GLN A 69 7.90 -7.90 2.80
N LYS A 70 8.60 -6.89 2.25
CA LYS A 70 9.92 -6.47 2.75
C LYS A 70 9.88 -5.92 4.19
N LEU A 71 8.71 -5.52 4.68
CA LEU A 71 8.50 -5.09 6.07
C LEU A 71 8.14 -6.26 7.02
N GLY A 72 8.12 -7.50 6.51
CA GLY A 72 7.90 -8.72 7.28
C GLY A 72 6.43 -9.18 7.36
N PHE A 73 5.55 -8.69 6.48
CA PHE A 73 4.16 -9.14 6.41
C PHE A 73 3.95 -10.05 5.19
N THR A 74 3.59 -11.31 5.41
CA THR A 74 3.39 -12.31 4.36
C THR A 74 2.10 -13.09 4.55
#